data_AF-V9I6X2-F1
#
_entry.id   AF-V9I6X2-F1
#
_cell.length_a   1.000
_cell.length_b   1.000
_cell.length_c   1.000
_cell.angle_alpha   90.00
_cell.angle_beta   90.00
_cell.angle_gamma   90.00
#
_symmetry.space_group_name_H-M   'P 1'
#
loop_
_entity.id
_entity.type
_entity.pdbx_description
1 polymer ?
#
loop_
_entity_poly.entity_id
_entity_poly.type
_entity_poly.pdbx_seq_one_letter_code
_entity_poly.pdbx_strand_id
1 'polypeptide(L)' 'MVGTRVYVGGLPYGTRERDLERFFRGYGRFRDVLIKNGYGFVVST' A
#
# COMPACT_ATOMS: atom_id res chain seq x y z
N MET A 1 -17.28 8.13 -4.42
CA MET A 1 -16.54 7.00 -5.02
C MET A 1 -16.01 6.16 -3.88
N VAL A 2 -16.42 4.89 -3.81
CA VAL A 2 -15.87 3.94 -2.83
C VAL A 2 -14.48 3.56 -3.32
N GLY A 3 -13.44 4.01 -2.62
CA GLY A 3 -12.06 3.65 -2.94
C GLY A 3 -11.81 2.17 -2.67
N THR A 4 -11.07 1.50 -3.55
CA THR A 4 -10.73 0.08 -3.35
C THR A 4 -9.59 0.00 -2.33
N ARG A 5 -9.84 -0.67 -1.21
CA ARG A 5 -8.83 -0.89 -0.15
C ARG A 5 -8.21 -2.28 -0.30
N VAL A 6 -6.91 -2.32 -0.55
CA VAL A 6 -6.10 -3.53 -0.70
C VAL A 6 -5.33 -3.80 0.58
N TYR A 7 -5.36 -5.04 1.07
CA TYR A 7 -4.55 -5.50 2.21
C TYR A 7 -3.24 -6.14 1.69
N VAL A 8 -2.13 -5.83 2.35
CA VAL A 8 -0.81 -6.37 2.03
C VAL A 8 -0.19 -6.95 3.29
N GLY A 9 -0.11 -8.27 3.39
CA GLY A 9 0.51 -8.98 4.51
C GLY A 9 1.95 -9.40 4.23
N GLY A 10 2.68 -9.80 5.27
CA GLY A 10 4.04 -10.33 5.14
C GLY A 10 5.08 -9.26 4.82
N LEU A 11 4.82 -8.01 5.21
CA LEU A 11 5.75 -6.92 4.96
C LEU A 11 7.01 -7.10 5.81
N PRO A 12 8.22 -7.12 5.22
CA PRO A 12 9.46 -7.23 5.97
C PRO A 12 9.68 -6.00 6.86
N TYR A 13 10.42 -6.21 7.95
CA TYR A 13 10.75 -5.14 8.89
C TYR A 13 11.54 -4.04 8.17
N GLY A 14 11.02 -2.82 8.19
CA GLY A 14 11.61 -1.68 7.48
C GLY A 14 10.95 -1.34 6.14
N THR A 15 9.89 -2.04 5.73
CA THR A 15 9.06 -1.62 4.58
C THR A 15 8.50 -0.22 4.81
N ARG A 16 8.70 0.68 3.84
CA ARG A 16 8.20 2.06 3.89
C ARG A 16 7.15 2.29 2.81
N GLU A 17 6.41 3.39 2.95
CA GLU A 17 5.38 3.77 1.97
C GLU A 17 5.96 3.90 0.57
N ARG A 18 7.17 4.47 0.44
CA ARG A 18 7.87 4.59 -0.85
C ARG A 18 8.10 3.25 -1.55
N ASP A 19 8.28 2.17 -0.80
CA ASP A 19 8.49 0.84 -1.37
C ASP A 19 7.18 0.30 -1.93
N LEU A 20 6.07 0.50 -1.20
CA LEU A 20 4.73 0.17 -1.68
C LEU A 20 4.32 1.06 -2.86
N GLU A 21 4.56 2.37 -2.81
CA GLU A 21 4.30 3.28 -3.94
C GLU A 21 5.07 2.86 -5.19
N ARG A 22 6.36 2.50 -5.06
CA ARG A 22 7.16 2.00 -6.18
C ARG A 22 6.64 0.68 -6.72
N PHE A 23 6.29 -0.25 -5.84
CA PHE A 23 5.73 -1.55 -6.22
C PHE A 23 4.40 -1.38 -6.95
N PHE A 24 3.52 -0.55 -6.40
CA PHE A 24 2.19 -0.37 -6.96
C PHE A 24 2.16 0.55 -8.17
N ARG A 25 3.22 1.35 -8.45
CA ARG A 25 3.29 2.35 -9.54
C ARG A 25 2.80 1.85 -10.91
N GLY A 26 2.95 0.55 -11.20
CA GLY A 26 2.47 -0.07 -12.45
C GLY A 26 0.99 -0.43 -12.49
N TYR A 27 0.31 -0.45 -11.33
CA TYR A 27 -1.07 -0.92 -11.18
C TYR A 27 -2.11 0.21 -11.15
N GLY A 28 -1.70 1.48 -11.00
CA GLY A 28 -2.63 2.61 -11.02
C GLY A 28 -2.20 3.79 -10.15
N ARG A 29 -3.14 4.66 -9.80
CA ARG A 29 -2.92 5.75 -8.84
C ARG A 29 -3.51 5.37 -7.49
N PHE A 30 -2.69 5.41 -6.45
CA PHE A 30 -3.12 5.21 -5.06
C PHE A 30 -3.29 6.57 -4.42
N ARG A 31 -4.25 6.65 -3.50
CA ARG A 31 -4.56 7.87 -2.76
C ARG A 31 -3.79 7.92 -1.45
N ASP A 32 -3.72 6.78 -0.79
CA ASP A 32 -3.25 6.67 0.58
C ASP A 32 -2.66 5.29 0.85
N VAL A 33 -1.63 5.25 1.68
CA VAL A 33 -0.95 4.03 2.09
C VAL A 33 -0.86 4.06 3.62
N LEU A 34 -1.15 2.93 4.27
CA LEU A 34 -1.06 2.82 5.71
C LEU A 34 -0.25 1.58 6.06
N ILE A 35 0.92 1.78 6.66
CA ILE A 35 1.83 0.69 7.06
C ILE A 35 1.75 0.48 8.57
N LYS A 36 1.66 -0.78 8.96
CA LYS A 36 1.78 -1.27 10.33
C LYS A 36 2.87 -2.33 10.40
N ASN A 37 3.26 -2.71 11.62
CA ASN A 37 4.27 -3.75 11.82
C ASN A 37 3.81 -5.10 11.23
N GLY A 38 4.39 -5.49 10.09
CA GLY A 38 4.13 -6.75 9.41
C GLY A 38 3.01 -6.75 8.35
N TYR A 39 2.27 -5.65 8.19
CA TYR A 39 1.22 -5.55 7.18
C TYR A 39 0.86 -4.09 6.86
N GLY A 40 0.21 -3.86 5.71
CA GLY A 40 -0.22 -2.55 5.29
C GLY A 40 -1.53 -2.57 4.52
N PHE A 41 -2.07 -1.39 4.28
CA PHE A 41 -3.23 -1.14 3.46
C PHE A 41 -2.92 -0.09 2.41
N VAL A 42 -3.44 -0.29 1.20
CA VAL A 42 -3.34 0.67 0.09
C VAL A 42 -4.74 1.02 -0.36
N VAL A 43 -5.03 2.30 -0.52
CA VAL A 43 -6.32 2.80 -1.00
C VAL A 43 -6.16 3.31 -2.43
N SER A 44 -6.80 2.64 -3.38
CA SER A 44 -6.98 3.16 -4.74
C SER A 44 -8.15 4.13 -4.77
N THR A 45 -7.97 5.27 -5.44
CA THR A 45 -9.11 6.12 -5.85
C THR A 45 -9.90 5.43 -6.95
#